data_AF-A0A533UID7-F1
#
_entry.id   AF-A0A533UID7-F1
#
_cell.length_a   1.000
_cell.length_b   1.000
_cell.length_c   1.000
_cell.angle_alpha   90.00
_cell.angle_beta   90.00
_cell.angle_gamma   90.00
#
_symmetry.space_group_name_H-M   'P 1'
#
loop_
_entity.id
_entity.type
_entity.pdbx_description
1 polymer ?
#
loop_
_entity_poly.entity_id
_entity_poly.type
_entity_poly.pdbx_seq_one_letter_code
_entity_poly.pdbx_strand_id
1 'polypeptide(L)'
;MQFYLSKGTLSVIFACTLLSVLGHMTLHQVYGDGFTMENLPPASVGNKKIQVFIQLTPPIITSNTNQDKTMFLRIFDANTNETVQKYS
;
A
#
# COMPACT_ATOMS: atom_id res chain seq x y z
N MET A 1 14.35 14.17 -47.88
CA MET A 1 13.02 13.54 -48.11
C MET A 1 12.13 13.87 -46.92
N GLN A 2 11.07 14.65 -47.10
CA GLN A 2 10.05 14.86 -46.06
C GLN A 2 8.97 13.78 -46.22
N PHE A 3 8.80 12.94 -45.20
CA PHE A 3 7.74 11.93 -45.17
C PHE A 3 6.42 12.62 -44.82
N TYR A 4 5.51 12.71 -45.78
CA TYR A 4 4.15 13.18 -45.53
C TYR A 4 3.29 11.99 -45.08
N LEU A 5 2.95 11.93 -43.78
CA LEU A 5 1.93 11.02 -43.30
C LEU A 5 0.54 11.56 -43.66
N SER A 6 -0.32 10.70 -44.22
CA SER A 6 -1.70 11.06 -44.48
C SER A 6 -2.47 11.12 -43.16
N LYS A 7 -3.53 11.94 -43.09
CA LYS A 7 -4.39 12.03 -41.90
C LYS A 7 -4.97 10.66 -41.52
N GLY A 8 -5.18 9.77 -42.50
CA GLY A 8 -5.65 8.41 -42.30
C GLY A 8 -4.63 7.52 -41.59
N THR A 9 -3.33 7.58 -41.98
CA THR A 9 -2.30 6.77 -41.30
C THR A 9 -2.10 7.21 -39.87
N LEU A 10 -2.17 8.52 -39.60
CA LEU A 10 -2.05 9.08 -38.25
C LEU A 10 -3.21 8.65 -37.34
N SER A 11 -4.43 8.59 -37.89
CA SER A 11 -5.61 8.08 -37.20
C SER A 11 -5.49 6.58 -36.83
N VAL A 12 -4.99 5.76 -37.75
CA VAL A 12 -4.79 4.32 -37.51
C VAL A 12 -3.75 4.08 -36.42
N ILE A 13 -2.62 4.80 -36.46
CA ILE A 13 -1.57 4.70 -35.44
C ILE A 13 -2.15 5.07 -34.06
N PHE A 14 -2.91 6.17 -33.99
CA PHE A 14 -3.55 6.60 -32.75
C PHE A 14 -4.52 5.53 -32.21
N ALA A 15 -5.39 4.98 -33.07
CA ALA A 15 -6.32 3.93 -32.68
C ALA A 15 -5.60 2.66 -32.17
N CYS A 16 -4.54 2.22 -32.85
CA CYS A 16 -3.74 1.07 -32.43
C CYS A 16 -3.04 1.31 -31.09
N THR A 17 -2.47 2.50 -30.89
CA THR A 17 -1.83 2.85 -29.61
C THR A 17 -2.84 2.87 -28.47
N LEU A 18 -4.03 3.46 -28.69
CA LEU A 18 -5.09 3.50 -27.68
C LEU A 18 -5.57 2.09 -27.31
N LEU A 19 -5.78 1.23 -28.30
CA LEU A 19 -6.22 -0.15 -28.07
C LEU A 19 -5.16 -0.96 -27.30
N SER A 20 -3.87 -0.75 -27.59
CA SER A 20 -2.79 -1.41 -26.88
C SER A 20 -2.75 -1.01 -25.40
N VAL A 21 -2.98 0.26 -25.04
CA VAL A 21 -3.01 0.71 -23.64
C VAL A 21 -4.18 0.11 -22.89
N LEU A 22 -5.36 0.07 -23.51
CA LEU A 22 -6.57 -0.51 -22.89
C LEU A 22 -6.41 -2.01 -22.63
N GLY A 23 -5.72 -2.74 -23.51
CA GLY A 23 -5.46 -4.18 -23.35
C GLY A 23 -4.54 -4.54 -22.16
N HIS A 24 -3.75 -3.59 -21.66
CA HIS A 24 -2.85 -3.80 -20.52
C HIS A 24 -3.47 -3.37 -19.17
N MET A 25 -4.72 -2.91 -19.15
CA MET A 25 -5.41 -2.60 -17.90
C MET A 25 -5.84 -3.89 -17.21
N THR A 26 -4.90 -4.54 -16.52
CA THR A 26 -5.20 -5.65 -15.61
C THR A 26 -6.00 -5.12 -14.43
N LEU A 27 -7.26 -5.53 -14.30
CA LEU A 27 -8.08 -5.31 -13.11
C LEU A 27 -7.49 -6.12 -11.96
N HIS A 28 -6.62 -5.51 -11.17
CA HIS A 28 -6.15 -6.10 -9.92
C HIS A 28 -7.23 -5.96 -8.86
N GLN A 29 -7.76 -7.09 -8.40
CA GLN A 29 -8.71 -7.14 -7.30
C GLN A 29 -7.93 -7.03 -5.98
N VAL A 30 -7.81 -5.80 -5.47
CA VAL A 30 -7.13 -5.52 -4.21
C VAL A 30 -8.15 -5.65 -3.08
N TYR A 31 -7.97 -6.67 -2.24
CA TYR A 31 -8.79 -6.88 -1.06
C TYR A 31 -8.11 -6.25 0.16
N GLY A 32 -8.45 -5.00 0.48
CA GLY A 32 -8.03 -4.41 1.74
C GLY A 32 -8.94 -4.90 2.85
N ASP A 33 -8.44 -5.70 3.79
CA ASP A 33 -9.17 -6.06 5.02
C ASP A 33 -9.22 -4.89 6.03
N GLY A 34 -8.57 -3.78 5.72
CA GLY A 34 -8.52 -2.58 6.54
C GLY A 34 -7.54 -2.65 7.71
N PHE A 35 -6.90 -3.80 7.95
CA PHE A 35 -5.96 -4.05 9.05
C PHE A 35 -4.49 -3.94 8.58
N THR A 36 -4.22 -2.97 7.71
CA THR A 36 -2.86 -2.71 7.20
C THR A 36 -2.04 -1.90 8.20
N MET A 37 -2.72 -1.03 8.96
CA MET A 37 -2.20 -0.23 10.06
C MET A 37 -3.31 -0.03 11.09
N GLU A 38 -3.09 -0.49 12.32
CA GLU A 38 -4.04 -0.31 13.41
C GLU A 38 -3.34 0.37 14.59
N ASN A 39 -4.02 1.36 15.16
CA ASN A 39 -3.62 1.96 16.42
C ASN A 39 -4.68 1.59 17.46
N LEU A 40 -4.35 0.65 18.34
CA LEU A 40 -5.28 0.19 19.37
C LEU A 40 -5.65 1.35 20.29
N PRO A 41 -6.87 1.38 20.85
CA PRO A 41 -7.25 2.41 21.80
C PRO A 41 -6.28 2.44 22.99
N PRO A 42 -5.93 3.63 23.51
CA PRO A 42 -4.98 3.75 24.59
C PRO A 42 -5.50 3.09 25.86
N ALA A 43 -4.68 2.26 26.50
CA ALA A 43 -4.96 1.63 27.78
C ALA A 43 -4.12 2.28 28.90
N SER A 44 -4.71 2.48 30.08
CA SER A 44 -3.96 2.99 31.23
C SER A 44 -3.16 1.86 31.89
N VAL A 45 -1.84 2.02 31.96
CA VAL A 45 -0.93 1.14 32.69
C VAL A 45 -0.20 1.98 33.75
N GLY A 46 -0.64 1.89 35.00
CA GLY A 46 -0.19 2.81 36.06
C GLY A 46 -0.55 4.26 35.71
N ASN A 47 0.45 5.14 35.66
CA ASN A 47 0.29 6.56 35.34
C ASN A 47 0.47 6.87 33.85
N LYS A 48 0.73 5.86 33.01
CA LYS A 48 0.96 6.03 31.56
C LYS A 48 -0.25 5.58 30.77
N LYS A 49 -0.54 6.28 29.68
CA LYS A 49 -1.49 5.82 28.66
C LYS A 49 -0.68 5.13 27.58
N ILE A 50 -0.84 3.82 27.44
CA ILE A 50 -0.06 3.01 26.51
C ILE A 50 -0.91 2.76 25.28
N GLN A 51 -0.30 2.93 24.11
CA GLN A 51 -0.89 2.64 22.82
C GLN A 51 -0.04 1.63 22.05
N VAL A 52 -0.69 0.82 21.22
CA VAL A 52 -0.05 -0.19 20.41
C VAL A 52 -0.35 0.10 18.95
N PHE A 53 0.72 0.26 18.18
CA PHE A 53 0.66 0.40 16.73
C PHE A 53 1.14 -0.88 16.06
N ILE A 54 0.34 -1.38 15.13
CA ILE A 54 0.61 -2.58 14.34
C ILE A 54 0.60 -2.19 12.87
N GLN A 55 1.61 -2.59 12.12
CA GLN A 55 1.68 -2.41 10.67
C GLN A 55 2.19 -3.69 9.99
N LEU A 56 1.53 -4.09 8.90
CA LEU A 56 1.89 -5.25 8.10
C LEU A 56 2.40 -4.83 6.72
N THR A 57 3.45 -5.48 6.22
CA THR A 57 3.96 -5.25 4.86
C THR A 57 4.36 -6.60 4.23
N PRO A 58 3.81 -6.98 3.07
CA PRO A 58 2.79 -6.25 2.31
C PRO A 58 1.42 -6.24 3.01
N PRO A 59 0.51 -5.31 2.64
CA PRO A 59 -0.73 -5.05 3.36
C PRO A 59 -1.72 -6.22 3.37
N ILE A 60 -1.53 -7.20 2.48
CA ILE A 60 -2.38 -8.38 2.35
C ILE A 60 -1.48 -9.62 2.39
N ILE A 61 -1.64 -10.43 3.43
CA ILE A 61 -0.92 -11.70 3.56
C ILE A 61 -1.80 -12.82 2.99
N THR A 62 -1.58 -13.17 1.72
CA THR A 62 -2.19 -14.35 1.10
C THR A 62 -1.15 -15.45 0.92
N SER A 63 -1.61 -16.68 0.61
CA SER A 63 -0.74 -17.79 0.18
C SER A 63 0.02 -17.47 -1.12
N ASN A 64 -0.45 -16.49 -1.89
CA ASN A 64 0.07 -16.15 -3.22
C ASN A 64 0.96 -14.89 -3.17
N THR A 65 1.15 -14.30 -1.99
CA THR A 65 1.97 -13.12 -1.81
C THR A 65 3.45 -13.53 -1.87
N ASN A 66 4.11 -13.28 -3.00
CA ASN A 66 5.51 -13.60 -3.27
C ASN A 66 6.53 -12.57 -2.71
N GLN A 67 6.06 -11.60 -1.92
CA GLN A 67 6.90 -10.58 -1.30
C GLN A 67 7.18 -10.95 0.16
N ASP A 68 8.36 -10.55 0.66
CA ASP A 68 8.74 -10.76 2.05
C ASP A 68 7.72 -10.13 3.00
N LYS A 69 7.32 -10.91 4.01
CA LYS A 69 6.27 -10.56 4.97
C LYS A 69 6.94 -10.03 6.23
N THR A 70 6.67 -8.77 6.56
CA THR A 70 7.18 -8.09 7.74
C THR A 70 6.02 -7.54 8.58
N MET A 71 6.15 -7.65 9.90
CA MET A 71 5.22 -7.08 10.88
C MET A 71 6.01 -6.11 11.75
N PHE A 72 5.54 -4.86 11.80
CA PHE A 72 6.05 -3.85 12.71
C PHE A 72 5.09 -3.69 13.88
N LEU A 73 5.63 -3.79 15.10
CA LEU A 73 4.91 -3.61 16.35
C LEU A 73 5.61 -2.53 17.16
N ARG A 74 4.86 -1.49 17.56
CA ARG A 74 5.37 -0.43 18.44
C ARG A 74 4.43 -0.21 19.62
N ILE A 75 4.98 -0.29 20.81
CA ILE A 75 4.29 0.07 22.06
C ILE A 75 4.84 1.42 22.52
N PHE A 76 3.98 2.40 22.73
CA PHE A 76 4.39 3.77 23.05
C PHE A 76 3.41 4.45 24.00
N ASP A 77 3.86 5.48 24.70
CA ASP A 77 3.01 6.31 25.55
C ASP A 77 2.19 7.26 24.66
N ALA A 78 0.86 7.18 24.72
CA ALA A 78 -0.06 7.98 23.93
C ALA A 78 0.05 9.49 24.20
N ASN A 79 0.55 9.89 25.38
CA ASN A 79 0.69 11.29 25.72
C ASN A 79 2.00 11.89 25.20
N THR A 80 3.09 11.11 25.21
CA THR A 80 4.43 11.60 24.83
C THR A 80 4.92 11.10 23.48
N ASN A 81 4.23 10.13 22.86
CA ASN A 81 4.65 9.40 21.67
C ASN A 81 6.02 8.70 21.79
N GLU A 82 6.51 8.52 23.01
CA GLU A 82 7.76 7.83 23.28
C GLU A 82 7.55 6.32 23.32
N THR A 83 8.41 5.57 22.64
CA THR A 83 8.38 4.11 22.68
C THR A 83 8.65 3.67 24.11
N VAL A 84 7.80 2.79 24.64
CA VAL A 84 7.96 2.21 25.96
C VAL A 84 9.15 1.27 25.89
N GLN A 85 10.30 1.75 26.34
CA GLN A 85 11.48 0.90 26.48
C GLN A 85 11.25 -0.04 27.65
N LYS A 86 11.49 -1.34 27.42
CA LYS A 86 11.60 -2.31 28.50
C LYS A 86 12.84 -1.90 29.30
N TYR A 87 12.65 -1.33 30.49
CA TYR A 87 13.75 -1.24 31.44
C TYR A 87 14.20 -2.68 31.73
N SER A 88 15.46 -2.98 31.39
CA SER A 88 16.11 -4.25 31.66
C SER A 88 16.25 -4.50 33.15
#